data_AF-A0A316M8K5-F1
#
_entry.id   AF-A0A316M8K5-F1
#
_cell.length_a   1.000
_cell.length_b   1.000
_cell.length_c   1.000
_cell.angle_alpha   90.00
_cell.angle_beta   90.00
_cell.angle_gamma   90.00
#
_symmetry.space_group_name_H-M   'P 1'
#
loop_
_entity.id
_entity.type
_entity.pdbx_description
1 polymer ?
#
loop_
_entity_poly.entity_id
_entity_poly.type
_entity_poly.pdbx_seq_one_letter_code
_entity_poly.pdbx_strand_id
1 'polypeptide(L)'
;MKKIYIMFSHTGTNFSRFLKVSTQSPYTHVSIALDKDFKRLYSFGRESLSEHPLQARFVHEKIDDGVYKELAHRAVCCIYEVNVNNEQYKKAEEILRVFKRKYKASYNFLGILFIPLRITFRPKDKFVCSQFIAYILNNAGIMDFGKHINLITPNDILNKIIGKKVYEGYVRDYFKVILPEEVAITSYANISAVR
;
A
#
# COMPACT_ATOMS: atom_id res chain seq x y z
N MET A 1 -16.21 -13.34 -11.90
CA MET A 1 -14.84 -12.98 -11.46
C MET A 1 -14.88 -11.70 -10.66
N LYS A 2 -13.99 -11.52 -9.69
CA LYS A 2 -13.85 -10.31 -8.86
C LYS A 2 -12.52 -9.65 -9.17
N LYS A 3 -12.34 -8.42 -8.69
CA LYS A 3 -11.13 -7.63 -8.90
C LYS A 3 -10.60 -7.15 -7.56
N ILE A 4 -9.29 -7.16 -7.42
CA ILE A 4 -8.56 -6.44 -6.37
C ILE A 4 -7.58 -5.47 -7.04
N TYR A 5 -7.12 -4.49 -6.28
CA TYR A 5 -6.20 -3.47 -6.76
C TYR A 5 -4.96 -3.45 -5.89
N ILE A 6 -3.79 -3.45 -6.51
CA ILE A 6 -2.51 -3.29 -5.82
C ILE A 6 -1.96 -1.92 -6.19
N MET A 7 -1.81 -1.08 -5.18
CA MET A 7 -1.30 0.28 -5.33
C MET A 7 0.11 0.33 -4.78
N PHE A 8 1.05 0.66 -5.64
CA PHE A 8 2.43 0.99 -5.28
C PHE A 8 2.54 2.50 -5.17
N SER A 9 3.13 3.02 -4.10
CA SER A 9 3.25 4.46 -3.91
C SER A 9 4.62 4.91 -3.42
N HIS A 10 4.96 6.14 -3.76
CA HIS A 10 6.15 6.83 -3.29
C HIS A 10 5.78 8.26 -2.90
N THR A 11 5.99 8.58 -1.64
CA THR A 11 5.51 9.84 -1.04
C THR A 11 6.52 10.98 -1.09
N GLY A 12 7.77 10.71 -1.49
CA GLY A 12 8.83 11.72 -1.60
C GLY A 12 9.27 12.34 -0.28
N THR A 13 8.91 11.76 0.87
CA THR A 13 9.47 12.10 2.19
C THR A 13 10.95 11.67 2.28
N ASN A 14 11.74 12.28 3.16
CA ASN A 14 13.15 11.89 3.37
C ASN A 14 13.30 10.39 3.66
N PHE A 15 12.40 9.84 4.50
CA PHE A 15 12.35 8.42 4.78
C PHE A 15 12.09 7.58 3.51
N SER A 16 11.09 7.96 2.69
CA SER A 16 10.86 7.26 1.42
C SER A 16 12.01 7.41 0.44
N ARG A 17 12.70 8.55 0.38
CA ARG A 17 13.88 8.71 -0.50
C ARG A 17 15.01 7.77 -0.08
N PHE A 18 15.28 7.66 1.22
CA PHE A 18 16.22 6.69 1.75
C PHE A 18 15.84 5.26 1.38
N LEU A 19 14.58 4.87 1.58
CA LEU A 19 14.10 3.54 1.20
C LEU A 19 14.22 3.27 -0.31
N LYS A 20 13.92 4.26 -1.15
CA LYS A 20 14.05 4.14 -2.62
C LYS A 20 15.48 3.79 -3.03
N VAL A 21 16.47 4.48 -2.43
CA VAL A 21 17.89 4.19 -2.68
C VAL A 21 18.27 2.81 -2.14
N SER A 22 17.88 2.50 -0.90
CA SER A 22 18.25 1.24 -0.24
C SER A 22 17.62 0.00 -0.89
N THR A 23 16.39 0.11 -1.41
CA THR A 23 15.65 -1.00 -2.02
C THR A 23 15.74 -1.03 -3.54
N GLN A 24 16.37 0.00 -4.15
CA GLN A 24 16.40 0.21 -5.60
C GLN A 24 15.02 0.13 -6.26
N SER A 25 13.97 0.48 -5.51
CA SER A 25 12.57 0.35 -5.94
C SER A 25 12.00 1.71 -6.30
N PRO A 26 11.31 1.87 -7.46
CA PRO A 26 10.66 3.13 -7.81
C PRO A 26 9.56 3.51 -6.81
N TYR A 27 8.96 2.51 -6.17
CA TYR A 27 7.90 2.65 -5.17
C TYR A 27 8.34 2.07 -3.82
N THR A 28 8.04 2.78 -2.75
CA THR A 28 8.55 2.47 -1.39
C THR A 28 7.48 1.96 -0.46
N HIS A 29 6.23 1.96 -0.92
CA HIS A 29 5.07 1.52 -0.19
C HIS A 29 4.12 0.75 -1.10
N VAL A 30 3.35 -0.17 -0.52
CA VAL A 30 2.40 -0.99 -1.26
C VAL A 30 1.16 -1.27 -0.40
N SER A 31 0.00 -1.14 -1.04
CA SER A 31 -1.33 -1.26 -0.43
C SER A 31 -2.23 -2.13 -1.30
N ILE A 32 -3.26 -2.74 -0.69
CA ILE A 32 -4.29 -3.54 -1.38
C ILE A 32 -5.67 -2.91 -1.22
N ALA A 33 -6.40 -2.79 -2.32
CA ALA A 33 -7.80 -2.39 -2.33
C ALA A 33 -8.72 -3.54 -2.79
N LEU A 34 -9.88 -3.67 -2.16
CA LEU A 34 -10.90 -4.65 -2.55
C LEU A 34 -11.99 -4.07 -3.47
N ASP A 35 -11.92 -2.79 -3.82
CA ASP A 35 -12.85 -2.10 -4.72
C ASP A 35 -12.12 -1.08 -5.59
N LYS A 36 -12.76 -0.74 -6.71
CA LYS A 36 -12.23 0.18 -7.72
C LYS A 36 -12.16 1.64 -7.26
N ASP A 37 -12.95 1.99 -6.25
CA ASP A 37 -13.06 3.37 -5.75
C ASP A 37 -12.09 3.60 -4.57
N PHE A 38 -11.25 2.62 -4.25
CA PHE A 38 -10.27 2.66 -3.17
C PHE A 38 -10.86 2.96 -1.78
N LYS A 39 -12.16 2.74 -1.61
CA LYS A 39 -12.85 2.89 -0.31
C LYS A 39 -12.39 1.86 0.71
N ARG A 40 -11.82 0.75 0.26
CA ARG A 40 -11.28 -0.33 1.12
C ARG A 40 -9.81 -0.59 0.80
N LEU A 41 -8.98 0.45 0.89
CA LEU A 41 -7.53 0.40 0.74
C LEU A 41 -6.84 0.11 2.09
N TYR A 42 -5.96 -0.89 2.13
CA TYR A 42 -5.32 -1.35 3.37
C TYR A 42 -3.82 -1.58 3.19
N SER A 43 -3.08 -1.29 4.25
CA SER A 43 -1.63 -1.56 4.32
C SER A 43 -1.14 -1.61 5.76
N PHE A 44 0.17 -1.84 5.93
CA PHE A 44 0.88 -1.40 7.14
C PHE A 44 1.62 -0.10 6.82
N GLY A 45 1.29 0.98 7.52
CA GLY A 45 1.79 2.31 7.22
C GLY A 45 1.42 3.34 8.28
N ARG A 46 1.60 4.62 7.93
CA ARG A 46 1.14 5.75 8.73
C ARG A 46 -0.20 6.25 8.21
N GLU A 47 -1.03 6.74 9.10
CA GLU A 47 -2.31 7.36 8.76
C GLU A 47 -2.13 8.84 8.39
N SER A 48 -1.25 9.55 9.10
CA SER A 48 -0.87 10.96 8.85
C SER A 48 0.64 11.17 9.00
N LEU A 49 1.19 12.26 8.44
CA LEU A 49 2.59 12.65 8.68
C LEU A 49 2.83 13.24 10.07
N SER A 50 1.77 13.67 10.74
CA SER A 50 1.83 14.07 12.16
C SER A 50 2.29 12.91 13.05
N GLU A 51 2.08 11.67 12.61
CA GLU A 51 2.53 10.47 13.31
C GLU A 51 4.02 10.23 13.09
N HIS A 52 4.72 9.91 14.18
CA HIS A 52 6.11 9.51 14.11
C HIS A 52 6.21 8.20 13.29
N PRO A 53 7.21 8.03 12.39
CA PRO A 53 7.36 6.81 11.58
C PRO A 53 7.20 5.53 12.40
N LEU A 54 7.83 5.46 13.58
CA LEU A 54 7.78 4.30 14.48
C LEU A 54 6.37 3.90 14.99
N GLN A 55 5.36 4.76 14.82
CA GLN A 55 3.96 4.51 15.21
C GLN A 55 3.12 3.85 14.09
N ALA A 56 3.74 3.54 12.94
CA ALA A 56 3.05 2.85 11.85
C ALA A 56 2.43 1.52 12.30
N ARG A 57 1.27 1.19 11.73
CA ARG A 57 0.39 0.07 12.11
C ARG A 57 -0.41 -0.41 10.91
N PHE A 58 -1.26 -1.43 11.11
CA PHE A 58 -2.29 -1.74 10.12
C PHE A 58 -3.26 -0.55 10.00
N VAL A 59 -3.48 -0.07 8.78
CA VAL A 59 -4.28 1.13 8.50
C VAL A 59 -5.29 0.88 7.39
N HIS A 60 -6.45 1.53 7.51
CA HIS A 60 -7.35 1.79 6.39
C HIS A 60 -6.91 3.10 5.77
N GLU A 61 -6.19 3.01 4.66
CA GLU A 61 -5.70 4.20 3.97
C GLU A 61 -6.87 4.88 3.25
N LYS A 62 -6.91 6.19 3.35
CA LYS A 62 -7.79 7.01 2.53
C LYS A 62 -6.93 7.64 1.45
N ILE A 63 -7.30 7.37 0.20
CA ILE A 63 -6.50 7.87 -0.90
C ILE A 63 -6.59 9.40 -0.93
N ASP A 64 -7.76 9.99 -0.68
CA ASP A 64 -8.10 11.41 -0.69
C ASP A 64 -7.85 12.17 0.63
N ASP A 65 -7.20 11.54 1.61
CA ASP A 65 -6.97 12.09 2.96
C ASP A 65 -5.60 11.64 3.51
N GLY A 66 -5.27 12.06 4.74
CA GLY A 66 -4.06 11.63 5.45
C GLY A 66 -2.76 11.88 4.67
N VAL A 67 -1.82 10.92 4.72
CA VAL A 67 -0.49 11.03 4.09
C VAL A 67 -0.56 11.39 2.60
N TYR A 68 -1.53 10.86 1.85
CA TYR A 68 -1.63 11.11 0.41
C TYR A 68 -2.13 12.52 0.09
N LYS A 69 -3.07 13.06 0.88
CA LYS A 69 -3.52 14.45 0.77
C LYS A 69 -2.44 15.43 1.20
N GLU A 70 -1.81 15.17 2.35
CA GLU A 70 -0.70 15.99 2.88
C GLU A 70 0.48 16.06 1.89
N LEU A 71 0.67 15.03 1.07
CA LEU A 71 1.75 14.92 0.08
C LEU A 71 1.28 14.96 -1.37
N ALA A 72 0.07 15.46 -1.62
CA ALA A 72 -0.55 15.47 -2.93
C ALA A 72 0.33 16.10 -4.03
N HIS A 73 1.16 17.09 -3.67
CA HIS A 73 2.07 17.80 -4.59
C HIS A 73 3.23 16.94 -5.11
N ARG A 74 3.56 15.82 -4.45
CA ARG A 74 4.74 14.98 -4.80
C ARG A 74 4.50 13.48 -4.77
N ALA A 75 3.42 13.01 -4.16
CA ALA A 75 3.14 11.58 -4.06
C ALA A 75 2.78 11.03 -5.44
N VAL A 76 3.48 9.96 -5.84
CA VAL A 76 3.22 9.22 -7.09
C VAL A 76 2.81 7.80 -6.78
N CYS A 77 2.00 7.21 -7.65
CA CYS A 77 1.59 5.81 -7.55
C CYS A 77 1.51 5.11 -8.91
N CYS A 78 1.51 3.79 -8.82
CA CYS A 78 1.17 2.89 -9.90
C CYS A 78 0.15 1.87 -9.38
N ILE A 79 -0.91 1.63 -10.16
CA ILE A 79 -2.05 0.82 -9.75
C ILE A 79 -2.27 -0.31 -10.75
N TYR A 80 -2.31 -1.53 -10.22
CA TYR A 80 -2.65 -2.73 -10.96
C TYR A 80 -4.02 -3.25 -10.56
N GLU A 81 -4.85 -3.51 -11.56
CA GLU A 81 -6.07 -4.30 -11.43
C GLU A 81 -5.73 -5.79 -11.62
N VAL A 82 -6.07 -6.61 -10.63
CA VAL A 82 -5.82 -8.06 -10.65
C VAL A 82 -7.16 -8.79 -10.63
N ASN A 83 -7.37 -9.63 -11.64
CA ASN A 83 -8.52 -10.51 -11.72
C ASN A 83 -8.34 -11.69 -10.76
N VAL A 84 -9.33 -11.93 -9.92
CA VAL A 84 -9.34 -13.03 -8.95
C VAL A 84 -10.66 -13.81 -9.02
N ASN A 85 -10.61 -15.09 -8.68
CA ASN A 85 -11.83 -15.87 -8.49
C ASN A 85 -12.51 -15.50 -7.16
N ASN A 86 -13.74 -16.00 -6.95
CA ASN A 86 -14.52 -15.66 -5.76
C ASN A 86 -13.88 -16.18 -4.46
N GLU A 87 -13.19 -17.33 -4.52
CA GLU A 87 -12.54 -17.93 -3.35
C GLU A 87 -11.31 -17.12 -2.91
N GLN A 88 -10.44 -16.76 -3.85
CA GLN A 88 -9.28 -15.88 -3.65
C GLN A 88 -9.71 -14.54 -3.05
N TYR A 89 -10.76 -13.92 -3.59
CA TYR A 89 -11.30 -12.67 -3.07
C TYR A 89 -11.80 -12.82 -1.62
N LYS A 90 -12.57 -13.88 -1.32
CA LYS A 90 -13.08 -14.15 0.03
C LYS A 90 -11.94 -14.37 1.03
N LYS A 91 -10.92 -15.15 0.68
CA LYS A 91 -9.73 -15.38 1.52
C LYS A 91 -9.00 -14.07 1.82
N ALA A 92 -8.77 -13.23 0.81
CA ALA A 92 -8.15 -11.92 1.01
C ALA A 92 -8.99 -11.03 1.94
N GLU A 93 -10.31 -11.01 1.77
CA GLU A 93 -11.24 -10.26 2.61
C GLU A 93 -11.24 -10.77 4.06
N GLU A 94 -11.24 -12.08 4.28
CA GLU A 94 -11.18 -12.69 5.61
C GLU A 94 -9.89 -12.33 6.35
N ILE A 95 -8.75 -12.42 5.68
CA ILE A 95 -7.46 -11.99 6.24
C ILE A 95 -7.54 -10.52 6.67
N LEU A 96 -8.01 -9.64 5.79
CA LEU A 96 -8.17 -8.21 6.12
C LEU A 96 -9.12 -7.99 7.31
N ARG A 97 -10.21 -8.74 7.42
CA ARG A 97 -11.13 -8.68 8.58
C ARG A 97 -10.47 -9.11 9.89
N VAL A 98 -9.55 -10.07 9.86
CA VAL A 98 -8.77 -10.45 11.04
C VAL A 98 -7.86 -9.30 11.48
N PHE A 99 -7.13 -8.68 10.55
CA PHE A 99 -6.23 -7.57 10.87
C PHE A 99 -6.97 -6.31 11.34
N LYS A 100 -8.16 -6.02 10.77
CA LYS A 100 -9.03 -4.93 11.28
C LYS A 100 -9.41 -5.09 12.74
N ARG A 101 -9.62 -6.32 13.20
CA ARG A 101 -9.94 -6.61 14.62
C ARG A 101 -8.70 -6.55 15.52
N LYS A 102 -7.50 -6.53 14.94
CA LYS A 102 -6.23 -6.65 15.65
C LYS A 102 -5.58 -5.28 15.85
N TYR A 103 -6.07 -4.53 16.83
CA TYR A 103 -5.59 -3.19 17.18
C TYR A 103 -4.09 -3.10 17.54
N LYS A 104 -3.44 -4.23 17.89
CA LYS A 104 -2.03 -4.27 18.32
C LYS A 104 -1.02 -4.55 17.19
N ALA A 105 -1.46 -4.74 15.95
CA ALA A 105 -0.55 -5.05 14.85
C ALA A 105 0.27 -3.80 14.48
N SER A 106 1.59 -3.87 14.64
CA SER A 106 2.50 -2.73 14.48
C SER A 106 3.47 -2.93 13.32
N TYR A 107 4.11 -1.86 12.88
CA TYR A 107 5.03 -1.93 11.76
C TYR A 107 6.38 -2.55 12.15
N ASN A 108 6.98 -3.35 11.25
CA ASN A 108 8.28 -4.00 11.46
C ASN A 108 9.43 -3.17 10.86
N PHE A 109 9.84 -2.09 11.53
CA PHE A 109 10.96 -1.24 11.05
C PHE A 109 12.28 -1.98 10.90
N LEU A 110 12.64 -2.82 11.88
CA LEU A 110 13.85 -3.63 11.81
C LEU A 110 13.81 -4.63 10.64
N GLY A 111 12.62 -5.12 10.30
CA GLY A 111 12.43 -5.97 9.12
C GLY A 111 12.91 -5.34 7.82
N ILE A 112 12.79 -4.01 7.66
CA ILE A 112 13.31 -3.31 6.48
C ILE A 112 14.83 -3.46 6.39
N LEU A 113 15.54 -3.30 7.51
CA LEU A 113 17.00 -3.36 7.57
C LEU A 113 17.53 -4.78 7.32
N PHE A 114 16.75 -5.80 7.66
CA PHE A 114 17.14 -7.20 7.51
C PHE A 114 16.89 -7.78 6.10
N ILE A 115 16.00 -7.17 5.32
CA ILE A 115 15.74 -7.57 3.92
C ILE A 115 17.02 -7.60 3.07
N PRO A 116 17.84 -6.52 2.97
CA PRO A 116 19.06 -6.53 2.14
C PRO A 116 20.10 -7.53 2.66
N LEU A 117 20.09 -7.83 3.97
CA LEU A 117 20.95 -8.83 4.60
C LEU A 117 20.44 -10.27 4.41
N ARG A 118 19.28 -10.46 3.75
CA ARG A 118 18.59 -11.76 3.57
C ARG A 118 18.25 -12.47 4.89
N ILE A 119 18.11 -11.72 5.98
CA ILE A 119 17.77 -12.25 7.30
C ILE A 119 16.25 -12.25 7.47
N THR A 120 15.67 -13.42 7.73
CA THR A 120 14.23 -13.53 7.99
C THR A 120 13.93 -13.10 9.41
N PHE A 121 13.56 -11.83 9.60
CA PHE A 121 13.19 -11.29 10.91
C PHE A 121 11.77 -10.74 10.90
N ARG A 122 10.88 -11.35 11.70
CA ARG A 122 9.53 -10.84 11.93
C ARG A 122 9.08 -11.12 13.36
N PRO A 123 9.02 -10.10 14.23
CA PRO A 123 8.37 -10.22 15.52
C PRO A 123 6.89 -10.57 15.34
N LYS A 124 6.31 -11.26 16.33
CA LYS A 124 4.88 -11.59 16.31
C LYS A 124 4.06 -10.32 16.08
N ASP A 125 3.10 -10.40 15.16
CA ASP A 125 2.16 -9.32 14.83
C ASP A 125 2.77 -8.03 14.29
N LYS A 126 4.01 -8.10 13.77
CA LYS A 126 4.63 -7.00 13.04
C LYS A 126 4.82 -7.30 11.57
N PHE A 127 4.53 -6.33 10.72
CA PHE A 127 4.72 -6.45 9.27
C PHE A 127 5.32 -5.17 8.67
N VAL A 128 6.16 -5.34 7.65
CA VAL A 128 6.41 -4.31 6.63
C VAL A 128 5.25 -4.32 5.63
N CYS A 129 4.96 -3.20 4.96
CA CYS A 129 3.89 -3.11 3.97
C CYS A 129 3.95 -4.24 2.92
N SER A 130 5.11 -4.46 2.31
CA SER A 130 5.33 -5.52 1.32
C SER A 130 5.16 -6.93 1.89
N GLN A 131 5.63 -7.19 3.10
CA GLN A 131 5.45 -8.48 3.77
C GLN A 131 3.96 -8.77 4.00
N PHE A 132 3.18 -7.76 4.36
CA PHE A 132 1.74 -7.90 4.59
C PHE A 132 0.98 -8.16 3.28
N ILE A 133 1.27 -7.40 2.23
CA ILE A 133 0.64 -7.63 0.92
C ILE A 133 1.03 -9.01 0.38
N ALA A 134 2.30 -9.40 0.50
CA ALA A 134 2.75 -10.74 0.13
C ALA A 134 2.03 -11.84 0.92
N TYR A 135 1.86 -11.65 2.24
CA TYR A 135 1.11 -12.57 3.10
C TYR A 135 -0.33 -12.74 2.61
N ILE A 136 -1.04 -11.66 2.28
CA ILE A 136 -2.41 -11.75 1.75
C ILE A 136 -2.42 -12.50 0.42
N LEU A 137 -1.61 -12.07 -0.55
CA LEU A 137 -1.62 -12.64 -1.90
C LEU A 137 -1.26 -14.12 -1.91
N ASN A 138 -0.32 -14.53 -1.05
CA ASN A 138 0.08 -15.93 -0.92
C ASN A 138 -0.99 -16.79 -0.24
N ASN A 139 -1.52 -16.37 0.92
CA ASN A 139 -2.53 -17.14 1.65
C ASN A 139 -3.90 -17.16 0.94
N ALA A 140 -4.18 -16.15 0.11
CA ALA A 140 -5.37 -16.16 -0.74
C ALA A 140 -5.20 -17.04 -1.99
N GLY A 141 -4.01 -17.56 -2.28
CA GLY A 141 -3.73 -18.32 -3.50
C GLY A 141 -3.74 -17.47 -4.76
N ILE A 142 -3.43 -16.17 -4.65
CA ILE A 142 -3.39 -15.21 -5.77
C ILE A 142 -1.99 -15.20 -6.39
N MET A 143 -0.95 -15.27 -5.58
CA MET A 143 0.44 -15.24 -6.05
C MET A 143 1.38 -16.00 -5.11
N ASP A 144 2.22 -16.84 -5.70
CA ASP A 144 3.37 -17.42 -5.03
C ASP A 144 4.64 -16.65 -5.40
N PHE A 145 5.46 -16.32 -4.41
CA PHE A 145 6.69 -15.55 -4.60
C PHE A 145 7.92 -16.42 -4.74
N GLY A 146 7.88 -17.71 -4.37
CA GLY A 146 9.05 -18.59 -4.41
C GLY A 146 10.18 -18.15 -3.46
N LYS A 147 9.88 -17.27 -2.51
CA LYS A 147 10.81 -16.81 -1.47
C LYS A 147 10.06 -16.46 -0.18
N HIS A 148 10.80 -16.45 0.93
CA HIS A 148 10.21 -16.20 2.25
C HIS A 148 9.53 -14.82 2.31
N ILE A 149 8.28 -14.75 2.79
CA ILE A 149 7.46 -13.51 2.83
C ILE A 149 8.17 -12.33 3.53
N ASN A 150 8.95 -12.60 4.57
CA ASN A 150 9.73 -11.59 5.30
C ASN A 150 10.79 -10.87 4.44
N LEU A 151 11.18 -11.46 3.31
CA LEU A 151 12.19 -10.92 2.38
C LEU A 151 11.57 -10.26 1.14
N ILE A 152 10.24 -10.13 1.11
CA ILE A 152 9.52 -9.52 -0.01
C ILE A 152 9.60 -8.00 0.10
N THR A 153 10.03 -7.36 -0.98
CA THR A 153 10.02 -5.91 -1.18
C THR A 153 8.84 -5.49 -2.07
N PRO A 154 8.48 -4.19 -2.10
CA PRO A 154 7.51 -3.70 -3.08
C PRO A 154 7.89 -4.05 -4.52
N ASN A 155 9.19 -3.98 -4.87
CA ASN A 155 9.67 -4.27 -6.23
C ASN A 155 9.47 -5.74 -6.62
N ASP A 156 9.61 -6.67 -5.68
CA ASP A 156 9.35 -8.10 -5.95
C ASP A 156 7.88 -8.35 -6.31
N ILE A 157 6.97 -7.64 -5.63
CA ILE A 157 5.54 -7.71 -5.94
C ILE A 157 5.29 -7.06 -7.31
N LEU A 158 5.86 -5.88 -7.56
CA LEU A 158 5.71 -5.16 -8.83
C LEU A 158 6.19 -5.98 -10.03
N ASN A 159 7.31 -6.69 -9.91
CA ASN A 159 7.87 -7.49 -11.01
C ASN A 159 7.11 -8.79 -11.25
N LYS A 160 6.36 -9.30 -10.26
CA LYS A 160 5.65 -10.58 -10.35
C LYS A 160 4.15 -10.45 -10.58
N ILE A 161 3.58 -9.26 -10.34
CA ILE A 161 2.14 -9.05 -10.41
C ILE A 161 1.62 -9.34 -11.83
N ILE A 162 0.60 -10.21 -11.90
CA ILE A 162 -0.12 -10.51 -13.15
C ILE A 162 -1.44 -9.75 -13.11
N GLY A 163 -1.47 -8.59 -13.77
CA GLY A 163 -2.64 -7.72 -13.78
C GLY A 163 -2.52 -6.60 -14.83
N LYS A 164 -3.59 -5.86 -15.02
CA LYS A 164 -3.62 -4.69 -15.90
C LYS A 164 -3.17 -3.46 -15.12
N LYS A 165 -2.11 -2.78 -15.56
CA LYS A 165 -1.79 -1.44 -15.05
C LYS A 165 -2.90 -0.48 -15.49
N VAL A 166 -3.65 0.07 -14.53
CA VAL A 166 -4.80 0.95 -14.79
C VAL A 166 -4.48 2.42 -14.56
N TYR A 167 -3.40 2.71 -13.82
CA TYR A 167 -2.97 4.08 -13.56
C TYR A 167 -1.47 4.12 -13.21
N GLU A 168 -0.80 5.19 -13.63
CA GLU A 168 0.53 5.56 -13.16
C GLU A 168 0.67 7.09 -13.25
N GLY A 169 1.09 7.73 -12.16
CA GLY A 169 1.17 9.19 -12.11
C GLY A 169 1.08 9.74 -10.68
N TYR A 170 0.71 11.01 -10.56
CA TYR A 170 0.51 11.64 -9.26
C TYR A 170 -0.77 11.17 -8.58
N VAL A 171 -0.68 10.82 -7.30
CA VAL A 171 -1.82 10.32 -6.53
C VAL A 171 -3.00 11.31 -6.57
N ARG A 172 -2.71 12.62 -6.54
CA ARG A 172 -3.73 13.69 -6.64
C ARG A 172 -4.54 13.69 -7.93
N ASP A 173 -3.97 13.22 -9.03
CA ASP A 173 -4.65 13.22 -10.33
C ASP A 173 -5.54 11.99 -10.46
N TYR A 174 -5.17 10.89 -9.80
CA TYR A 174 -6.05 9.73 -9.69
C TYR A 174 -7.32 10.03 -8.89
N PHE A 175 -7.25 10.86 -7.83
CA PHE A 175 -8.44 11.28 -7.06
C PHE A 175 -9.52 11.86 -7.95
N LYS A 176 -9.12 12.68 -8.92
CA LYS A 176 -10.03 13.37 -9.84
C LYS A 176 -10.79 12.40 -10.73
N VAL A 177 -10.22 11.22 -10.97
CA VAL A 177 -10.81 10.16 -11.81
C VAL A 177 -11.83 9.33 -11.02
N ILE A 178 -11.64 9.17 -9.72
CA ILE A 178 -12.48 8.28 -8.87
C ILE A 178 -13.51 9.02 -8.02
N LEU A 179 -13.39 10.34 -7.82
CA LEU A 179 -14.37 11.15 -7.09
C LEU A 179 -15.43 11.75 -8.05
N PRO A 180 -16.74 11.67 -7.73
CA PRO A 180 -17.78 12.39 -8.46
C PRO A 180 -17.53 13.91 -8.45
N GLU A 181 -17.91 14.62 -9.52
CA GLU A 181 -17.65 16.06 -9.73
C GLU A 181 -18.05 16.96 -8.54
N GLU A 182 -19.09 16.59 -7.76
CA GLU A 182 -19.59 17.37 -6.62
C GLU A 182 -18.63 17.41 -5.41
N VAL A 183 -17.83 16.37 -5.17
CA VAL A 183 -16.82 16.33 -4.07
C VAL A 183 -15.51 16.98 -4.51
N ALA A 184 -15.28 17.00 -5.82
CA ALA A 184 -14.08 17.50 -6.43
C ALA A 184 -13.88 19.00 -6.11
N ILE A 185 -14.94 19.81 -6.23
CA ILE A 185 -14.93 21.28 -6.08
C ILE A 185 -14.45 21.75 -4.68
N THR A 186 -14.87 21.08 -3.60
CA THR A 186 -14.47 21.45 -2.22
C THR A 186 -13.07 20.99 -1.86
N SER A 187 -12.58 19.89 -2.48
CA SER A 187 -11.19 19.45 -2.33
C SER A 187 -10.21 20.35 -3.12
N TYR A 188 -10.62 20.84 -4.29
CA TYR A 188 -9.77 21.64 -5.19
C TYR A 188 -9.41 23.02 -4.62
N ALA A 189 -10.34 23.68 -3.93
CA ALA A 189 -10.06 24.96 -3.27
C ALA A 189 -8.95 24.83 -2.20
N ASN A 190 -8.90 23.68 -1.50
CA ASN A 190 -7.92 23.44 -0.44
C ASN A 190 -6.56 22.95 -0.97
N ILE A 191 -6.53 22.18 -2.06
CA ILE A 191 -5.27 21.66 -2.63
C ILE A 191 -4.50 22.75 -3.39
N SER A 192 -5.20 23.67 -4.06
CA SER A 192 -4.59 24.80 -4.78
C SER A 192 -3.90 25.81 -3.84
N ALA A 193 -4.28 25.81 -2.57
CA ALA A 193 -3.75 26.70 -1.54
C ALA A 193 -2.51 26.14 -0.82
N VAL A 194 -2.19 24.85 -0.98
CA VAL A 194 -0.95 24.24 -0.47
C VAL A 194 0.13 24.40 -1.53
N ARG A 195 0.70 25.61 -1.61
CA ARG A 195 1.95 25.90 -2.33
C ARG A 195 3.11 25.94 -1.34
#